data_AF-A0A6P5YP70-F1
#
_entry.id   AF-A0A6P5YP70-F1
#
_cell.length_a   1.000
_cell.length_b   1.000
_cell.length_c   1.000
_cell.angle_alpha   90.00
_cell.angle_beta   90.00
_cell.angle_gamma   90.00
#
_symmetry.space_group_name_H-M   'P 1'
#
loop_
_entity.id
_entity.type
_entity.pdbx_description
1 polymer ?
#
loop_
_entity_poly.entity_id
_entity_poly.type
_entity_poly.pdbx_seq_one_letter_code
_entity_poly.pdbx_strand_id
1 'polypeptide(L)'
;MVVACGAEKLLSIIILFYLVFAFQSLTQYYTNQMALCVQNHANVLPIDTSNEFPGYACLLGHILETARAALSQPDCSFEMAIDLAAVTTFLLESLPPIKSSSRESSTVGEDDMTIGDEVVEITLDDNLERQITNAVDSCFLLQLANVLFGGISTVCGSHNEGPDDKEVAAVAVACAFLHVTFNTLPLERIMTILAYRTELVPVLWNFMKRCHLNQKWSSFAERFSYLLGDAPSWLLPLSVFCPVYKHMLMIVDNEEFFEEEKPLSLKDFRCLIVILRQALWQLLWVNPSAHPSSGKSVSNTFARKRHPIEATQNRVGTVATELLSQLQDWNSRQQFTPHTDFHADGVNDFFISQAAMEGTKACDILKQAPFLIPFTSRVKIFTSQLASVRQRQGAHGVFPRNRFRIRRDHILEDAYNQMSALSGEDLRGLIRVTFVNEFGEEEAGIDSGGIFKDFMEDITRAAFDVWYGLFKETSDHLLYPNPGSGMIHEQHIQFFHFLGTLPAKAMFDGILVDIPFTTFFLSKLKQNYNYLNDLPSLDPELYRHVIYLKHYKGDIMELELYFVIVNNEYGEQTEEELLAGGKNIHVTNENVIIFILLVSNHRLNFQIRQQSSHFLSGFQQLI
;
A
#
# COMPACT_ATOMS: atom_id res chain seq x y z
N MET A 1 -36.16 -25.88 -32.27
CA MET A 1 -36.54 -26.82 -31.19
C MET A 1 -35.37 -27.21 -30.27
N VAL A 2 -34.17 -26.63 -30.41
CA VAL A 2 -32.98 -26.89 -29.55
C VAL A 2 -32.77 -25.80 -28.47
N VAL A 3 -33.55 -24.71 -28.50
CA VAL A 3 -33.38 -23.55 -27.60
C VAL A 3 -34.20 -23.66 -26.30
N ALA A 4 -35.24 -24.51 -26.26
CA ALA A 4 -36.09 -24.67 -25.08
C ALA A 4 -35.54 -25.68 -24.04
N CYS A 5 -34.52 -26.47 -24.38
CA CYS A 5 -33.98 -27.53 -23.52
C CYS A 5 -32.85 -27.04 -22.57
N GLY A 6 -32.38 -25.79 -22.74
CA GLY A 6 -31.30 -25.22 -21.92
C GLY A 6 -31.77 -24.67 -20.56
N ALA A 7 -32.92 -23.99 -20.53
CA ALA A 7 -33.46 -23.39 -19.31
C ALA A 7 -33.96 -24.43 -18.30
N GLU A 8 -34.60 -25.50 -18.77
CA GLU A 8 -34.99 -26.64 -17.91
C GLU A 8 -33.79 -27.40 -17.35
N LYS A 9 -32.67 -27.48 -18.10
CA LYS A 9 -31.42 -28.06 -17.58
C LYS A 9 -30.75 -27.18 -16.55
N LEU A 10 -30.77 -25.86 -16.70
CA LEU A 10 -30.23 -24.93 -15.71
C LEU A 10 -31.04 -24.98 -14.40
N LEU A 11 -32.37 -25.00 -14.51
CA LEU A 11 -33.26 -25.13 -13.35
C LEU A 11 -33.16 -26.53 -12.71
N SER A 12 -33.05 -27.61 -13.50
CA SER A 12 -32.79 -28.95 -12.97
C SER A 12 -31.42 -29.09 -12.34
N ILE A 13 -30.38 -28.41 -12.84
CA ILE A 13 -29.05 -28.35 -12.21
C ILE A 13 -29.17 -27.57 -10.90
N ILE A 14 -29.74 -26.37 -10.89
CA ILE A 14 -29.92 -25.57 -9.66
C ILE A 14 -30.78 -26.29 -8.62
N ILE A 15 -31.85 -26.98 -9.03
CA ILE A 15 -32.71 -27.81 -8.15
C ILE A 15 -31.98 -29.07 -7.69
N LEU A 16 -31.19 -29.74 -8.56
CA LEU A 16 -30.31 -30.82 -8.12
C LEU A 16 -29.31 -30.30 -7.09
N PHE A 17 -28.72 -29.13 -7.32
CA PHE A 17 -27.78 -28.48 -6.41
C PHE A 17 -28.42 -28.14 -5.06
N TYR A 18 -29.65 -27.60 -5.06
CA TYR A 18 -30.42 -27.35 -3.84
C TYR A 18 -30.71 -28.64 -3.04
N LEU A 19 -31.02 -29.74 -3.73
CA LEU A 19 -31.26 -31.06 -3.12
C LEU A 19 -29.96 -31.77 -2.69
N VAL A 20 -28.86 -31.54 -3.40
CA VAL A 20 -27.54 -32.15 -3.17
C VAL A 20 -26.82 -31.51 -1.99
N PHE A 21 -26.92 -30.20 -1.83
CA PHE A 21 -26.33 -29.47 -0.70
C PHE A 21 -27.20 -29.52 0.58
N ALA A 22 -28.40 -30.11 0.50
CA ALA A 22 -29.22 -30.41 1.67
C ALA A 22 -28.78 -31.70 2.40
N PHE A 23 -27.93 -32.55 1.79
CA PHE A 23 -27.47 -33.81 2.35
C PHE A 23 -25.93 -33.91 2.36
N GLN A 24 -25.37 -34.17 3.55
CA GLN A 24 -23.94 -34.07 3.86
C GLN A 24 -23.04 -34.99 3.02
N SER A 25 -23.44 -36.25 2.78
CA SER A 25 -22.67 -37.21 1.98
C SER A 25 -22.64 -36.88 0.49
N LEU A 26 -23.71 -36.27 -0.02
CA LEU A 26 -23.81 -35.82 -1.41
C LEU A 26 -22.95 -34.57 -1.62
N THR A 27 -22.96 -33.64 -0.67
CA THR A 27 -22.14 -32.41 -0.73
C THR A 27 -20.66 -32.71 -0.93
N GLN A 28 -20.10 -33.64 -0.14
CA GLN A 28 -18.69 -34.05 -0.27
C GLN A 28 -18.41 -34.71 -1.63
N TYR A 29 -19.27 -35.64 -2.07
CA TYR A 29 -19.11 -36.35 -3.35
C TYR A 29 -19.10 -35.38 -4.54
N TYR A 30 -20.06 -34.45 -4.61
CA TYR A 30 -20.17 -33.52 -5.72
C TYR A 30 -19.09 -32.43 -5.70
N THR A 31 -18.65 -31.97 -4.52
CA THR A 31 -17.53 -31.02 -4.41
C THR A 31 -16.23 -31.64 -4.95
N ASN A 32 -15.97 -32.91 -4.61
CA ASN A 32 -14.82 -33.65 -5.14
C ASN A 32 -14.92 -33.82 -6.68
N GLN A 33 -16.09 -34.22 -7.20
CA GLN A 33 -16.29 -34.32 -8.65
C GLN A 33 -16.06 -32.98 -9.37
N MET A 34 -16.52 -31.86 -8.81
CA MET A 34 -16.26 -30.52 -9.36
C MET A 34 -14.77 -30.19 -9.34
N ALA A 35 -14.06 -30.47 -8.25
CA ALA A 35 -12.62 -30.23 -8.16
C ALA A 35 -11.83 -31.02 -9.23
N LEU A 36 -12.21 -32.28 -9.48
CA LEU A 36 -11.63 -33.11 -10.55
C LEU A 36 -11.95 -32.58 -11.95
N CYS A 37 -13.15 -32.04 -12.17
CA CYS A 37 -13.53 -31.43 -13.45
C CYS A 37 -12.77 -30.13 -13.73
N VAL A 38 -12.65 -29.27 -12.72
CA VAL A 38 -11.93 -27.99 -12.78
C VAL A 38 -10.45 -28.18 -13.16
N GLN A 39 -9.81 -29.23 -12.64
CA GLN A 39 -8.40 -29.54 -12.93
C GLN A 39 -8.14 -29.89 -14.40
N ASN A 40 -9.13 -30.46 -15.10
CA ASN A 40 -8.91 -31.05 -16.42
C ASN A 40 -9.49 -30.22 -17.58
N HIS A 41 -10.41 -29.29 -17.32
CA HIS A 41 -11.15 -28.63 -18.39
C HIS A 41 -11.57 -27.19 -18.02
N ALA A 42 -10.81 -26.19 -18.48
CA ALA A 42 -11.13 -24.77 -18.32
C ALA A 42 -12.39 -24.31 -19.10
N ASN A 43 -12.88 -25.11 -20.06
CA ASN A 43 -13.99 -24.76 -20.95
C ASN A 43 -15.31 -25.50 -20.61
N VAL A 44 -15.51 -25.96 -19.37
CA VAL A 44 -16.71 -26.74 -18.97
C VAL A 44 -17.92 -25.86 -18.68
N LEU A 45 -17.70 -24.59 -18.36
CA LEU A 45 -18.79 -23.69 -18.01
C LEU A 45 -19.67 -23.42 -19.24
N PRO A 46 -21.01 -23.55 -19.12
CA PRO A 46 -21.92 -23.26 -20.22
C PRO A 46 -21.73 -21.82 -20.73
N ILE A 47 -22.04 -21.59 -22.01
CA ILE A 47 -22.16 -20.23 -22.53
C ILE A 47 -23.33 -19.57 -21.80
N ASP A 48 -23.02 -18.55 -21.00
CA ASP A 48 -24.01 -17.88 -20.16
C ASP A 48 -25.07 -17.19 -21.01
N THR A 49 -26.33 -17.34 -20.59
CA THR A 49 -27.49 -16.76 -21.28
C THR A 49 -27.85 -15.36 -20.76
N SER A 50 -27.29 -14.97 -19.60
CA SER A 50 -27.45 -13.66 -18.97
C SER A 50 -26.10 -13.11 -18.55
N ASN A 51 -25.85 -11.83 -18.86
CA ASN A 51 -24.65 -11.11 -18.43
C ASN A 51 -24.76 -10.63 -16.97
N GLU A 52 -25.99 -10.41 -16.47
CA GLU A 52 -26.25 -9.95 -15.09
C GLU A 52 -26.18 -11.12 -14.08
N PHE A 53 -26.54 -12.32 -14.53
CA PHE A 53 -26.54 -13.56 -13.73
C PHE A 53 -25.76 -14.68 -14.44
N PRO A 54 -24.43 -14.54 -14.59
CA PRO A 54 -23.64 -15.61 -15.16
C PRO A 54 -23.75 -16.88 -14.30
N GLY A 55 -23.88 -18.04 -14.94
CA GLY A 55 -24.09 -19.31 -14.25
C GLY A 55 -22.97 -19.66 -13.29
N TYR A 56 -21.73 -19.30 -13.61
CA TYR A 56 -20.56 -19.49 -12.73
C TYR A 56 -20.60 -18.62 -11.47
N ALA A 57 -21.12 -17.38 -11.57
CA ALA A 57 -21.24 -16.46 -10.44
C ALA A 57 -22.37 -16.88 -9.49
N CYS A 58 -23.52 -17.27 -10.06
CA CYS A 58 -24.63 -17.86 -9.30
C CYS A 58 -24.19 -19.14 -8.59
N LEU A 59 -23.43 -19.99 -9.28
CA LEU A 59 -22.87 -21.21 -8.68
C LEU A 59 -21.92 -20.89 -7.53
N LEU A 60 -21.03 -19.92 -7.70
CA LEU A 60 -20.12 -19.48 -6.65
C LEU A 60 -20.87 -18.99 -5.40
N GLY A 61 -21.87 -18.11 -5.57
CA GLY A 61 -22.66 -17.59 -4.44
C GLY A 61 -23.27 -18.70 -3.59
N HIS A 62 -23.92 -19.68 -4.24
CA HIS A 62 -24.49 -20.83 -3.55
C HIS A 62 -23.45 -21.74 -2.90
N ILE A 63 -22.32 -22.01 -3.59
CA ILE A 63 -21.24 -22.82 -3.01
C ILE A 63 -20.68 -22.14 -1.76
N LEU A 64 -20.42 -20.82 -1.79
CA LEU A 64 -19.88 -20.11 -0.63
C LEU A 64 -20.85 -20.09 0.56
N GLU A 65 -22.16 -19.90 0.32
CA GLU A 65 -23.18 -19.94 1.38
C GLU A 65 -23.28 -21.33 2.03
N THR A 66 -23.31 -22.38 1.21
CA THR A 66 -23.38 -23.77 1.70
C THR A 66 -22.07 -24.22 2.34
N ALA A 67 -20.93 -23.74 1.84
CA ALA A 67 -19.62 -23.99 2.39
C ALA A 67 -19.51 -23.53 3.85
N ARG A 68 -20.09 -22.36 4.18
CA ARG A 68 -20.11 -21.85 5.56
C ARG A 68 -20.74 -22.86 6.52
N ALA A 69 -21.89 -23.42 6.14
CA ALA A 69 -22.58 -24.41 6.96
C ALA A 69 -21.78 -25.70 7.08
N ALA A 70 -21.14 -26.15 6.00
CA ALA A 70 -20.33 -27.36 5.96
C ALA A 70 -19.04 -27.25 6.81
N LEU A 71 -18.30 -26.14 6.67
CA LEU A 71 -17.05 -25.87 7.40
C LEU A 71 -17.28 -25.70 8.91
N SER A 72 -18.48 -25.28 9.31
CA SER A 72 -18.84 -25.11 10.72
C SER A 72 -19.17 -26.43 11.44
N GLN A 73 -19.28 -27.55 10.70
CA GLN A 73 -19.57 -28.86 11.29
C GLN A 73 -18.28 -29.52 11.84
N PRO A 74 -18.36 -30.22 12.98
CA PRO A 74 -17.21 -30.91 13.58
C PRO A 74 -16.67 -32.06 12.70
N ASP A 75 -17.47 -32.62 11.80
CA ASP A 75 -17.10 -33.73 10.90
C ASP A 75 -16.56 -33.26 9.54
N CYS A 76 -16.29 -31.96 9.35
CA CYS A 76 -15.76 -31.46 8.08
C CYS A 76 -14.37 -32.05 7.81
N SER A 77 -14.26 -32.88 6.77
CA SER A 77 -12.99 -33.51 6.41
C SER A 77 -12.01 -32.52 5.76
N PHE A 78 -10.72 -32.75 5.98
CA PHE A 78 -9.63 -32.00 5.33
C PHE A 78 -9.75 -31.98 3.79
N GLU A 79 -10.02 -33.13 3.18
CA GLU A 79 -10.19 -33.26 1.73
C GLU A 79 -11.35 -32.41 1.20
N MET A 80 -12.46 -32.34 1.95
CA MET A 80 -13.60 -31.52 1.57
C MET A 80 -13.25 -30.03 1.57
N ALA A 81 -12.52 -29.54 2.58
CA ALA A 81 -12.08 -28.14 2.62
C ALA A 81 -11.10 -27.82 1.47
N ILE A 82 -10.21 -28.75 1.15
CA ILE A 82 -9.27 -28.65 0.01
C ILE A 82 -10.03 -28.54 -1.32
N ASP A 83 -11.00 -29.43 -1.57
CA ASP A 83 -11.77 -29.42 -2.82
C ASP A 83 -12.66 -28.18 -2.91
N LEU A 84 -13.26 -27.76 -1.79
CA LEU A 84 -14.09 -26.56 -1.72
C LEU A 84 -13.30 -25.30 -2.06
N ALA A 85 -12.12 -25.13 -1.47
CA ALA A 85 -11.25 -24.00 -1.75
C ALA A 85 -10.74 -24.04 -3.20
N ALA A 86 -10.43 -25.22 -3.76
CA ALA A 86 -10.03 -25.34 -5.17
C ALA A 86 -11.13 -24.93 -6.15
N VAL A 87 -12.37 -25.40 -5.93
CA VAL A 87 -13.52 -25.06 -6.80
C VAL A 87 -13.87 -23.58 -6.69
N THR A 88 -13.93 -23.04 -5.48
CA THR A 88 -14.22 -21.61 -5.26
C THR A 88 -13.13 -20.70 -5.83
N THR A 89 -11.85 -21.09 -5.76
CA THR A 89 -10.74 -20.37 -6.41
C THR A 89 -10.96 -20.23 -7.91
N PHE A 90 -11.28 -21.34 -8.60
CA PHE A 90 -11.50 -21.34 -10.04
C PHE A 90 -12.70 -20.49 -10.47
N LEU A 91 -13.80 -20.56 -9.72
CA LEU A 91 -14.99 -19.76 -9.99
C LEU A 91 -14.78 -18.27 -9.68
N LEU A 92 -14.04 -17.93 -8.61
CA LEU A 92 -13.68 -16.56 -8.26
C LEU A 92 -12.75 -15.90 -9.29
N GLU A 93 -11.83 -16.67 -9.90
CA GLU A 93 -10.94 -16.15 -10.94
C GLU A 93 -11.70 -15.76 -12.21
N SER A 94 -12.83 -16.43 -12.46
CA SER A 94 -13.68 -16.15 -13.62
C SER A 94 -14.50 -14.86 -13.47
N LEU A 95 -14.58 -14.28 -12.25
CA LEU A 95 -15.32 -13.05 -11.99
C LEU A 95 -14.50 -11.80 -12.35
N PRO A 96 -15.16 -10.74 -12.87
CA PRO A 96 -14.54 -9.43 -12.90
C PRO A 96 -14.29 -8.90 -11.47
N PRO A 97 -13.29 -8.04 -11.26
CA PRO A 97 -13.04 -7.44 -9.95
C PRO A 97 -14.24 -6.63 -9.46
N ILE A 98 -14.72 -6.95 -8.27
CA ILE A 98 -15.81 -6.25 -7.60
C ILE A 98 -15.24 -5.00 -6.93
N LYS A 99 -15.61 -3.82 -7.43
CA LYS A 99 -15.18 -2.54 -6.85
C LYS A 99 -16.10 -2.19 -5.70
N SER A 100 -15.54 -1.79 -4.55
CA SER A 100 -16.33 -1.21 -3.47
C SER A 100 -17.10 0.01 -4.00
N SER A 101 -18.42 0.01 -3.83
CA SER A 101 -19.27 1.12 -4.23
C SER A 101 -19.05 2.32 -3.30
N SER A 102 -17.98 3.09 -3.52
CA SER A 102 -17.94 4.50 -3.14
C SER A 102 -18.03 5.34 -4.42
N ARG A 103 -19.27 5.56 -4.89
CA ARG A 103 -19.58 6.75 -5.70
C ARG A 103 -19.50 7.97 -4.78
N GLU A 104 -18.30 8.28 -4.29
CA GLU A 104 -17.98 9.61 -3.77
C GLU A 104 -17.40 10.42 -4.92
N SER A 105 -17.95 11.62 -5.07
CA SER A 105 -17.75 12.55 -6.17
C SER A 105 -16.27 12.83 -6.46
N SER A 106 -15.74 12.22 -7.49
CA SER A 106 -14.63 12.80 -8.26
C SER A 106 -15.18 13.92 -9.14
N THR A 107 -15.39 15.11 -8.58
CA THR A 107 -15.38 16.33 -9.39
C THR A 107 -13.92 16.63 -9.75
N VAL A 108 -13.40 15.90 -10.73
CA VAL A 108 -12.29 16.37 -11.56
C VAL A 108 -12.89 16.46 -12.95
N GLY A 109 -13.24 17.68 -13.34
CA GLY A 109 -13.70 17.96 -14.68
C GLY A 109 -12.51 17.87 -15.64
N GLU A 110 -12.60 16.97 -16.60
CA GLU A 110 -12.01 17.16 -17.91
C GLU A 110 -13.09 16.80 -18.94
N ASP A 111 -13.53 17.80 -19.68
CA ASP A 111 -14.37 17.66 -20.86
C ASP A 111 -13.62 16.85 -21.92
N ASP A 112 -14.16 15.69 -22.33
CA ASP A 112 -13.94 15.22 -23.69
C ASP A 112 -15.11 14.37 -24.18
N MET A 113 -15.83 14.91 -25.17
CA MET A 113 -16.94 14.26 -25.85
C MET A 113 -16.41 13.26 -26.87
N THR A 114 -16.57 11.95 -26.61
CA THR A 114 -16.43 10.92 -27.64
C THR A 114 -17.66 10.01 -27.67
N ILE A 115 -18.32 9.97 -28.83
CA ILE A 115 -19.46 9.13 -29.14
C ILE A 115 -18.94 7.82 -29.76
N GLY A 116 -19.32 6.68 -29.18
CA GLY A 116 -19.50 5.40 -29.86
C GLY A 116 -18.39 4.35 -29.73
N ASP A 117 -18.53 3.44 -28.75
CA ASP A 117 -18.81 2.01 -29.00
C ASP A 117 -19.26 1.39 -27.66
N GLU A 118 -20.51 0.92 -27.57
CA GLU A 118 -21.05 0.27 -26.36
C GLU A 118 -20.39 -1.11 -26.17
N VAL A 119 -19.28 -1.14 -25.43
CA VAL A 119 -18.74 -2.37 -24.85
C VAL A 119 -19.69 -2.81 -23.75
N VAL A 120 -20.35 -3.95 -23.93
CA VAL A 120 -21.17 -4.58 -22.89
C VAL A 120 -20.23 -5.06 -21.78
N GLU A 121 -20.00 -4.21 -20.79
CA GLU A 121 -19.33 -4.56 -19.55
C GLU A 121 -20.21 -5.58 -18.81
N ILE A 122 -19.65 -6.75 -18.44
CA ILE A 122 -20.36 -7.73 -17.59
C ILE A 122 -20.59 -7.02 -16.26
N THR A 123 -21.80 -6.52 -16.07
CA THR A 123 -22.27 -5.85 -14.86
C THR A 123 -23.04 -6.90 -14.08
N LEU A 124 -22.41 -7.47 -13.05
CA LEU A 124 -23.10 -8.37 -12.14
C LEU A 124 -24.26 -7.61 -11.46
N ASP A 125 -25.35 -8.32 -11.18
CA ASP A 125 -26.41 -7.79 -10.33
C ASP A 125 -25.89 -7.45 -8.93
N ASP A 126 -26.28 -6.28 -8.40
CA ASP A 126 -25.85 -5.77 -7.09
C ASP A 126 -26.17 -6.74 -5.93
N ASN A 127 -27.24 -7.53 -6.03
CA ASN A 127 -27.58 -8.50 -4.99
C ASN A 127 -26.69 -9.73 -5.07
N LEU A 128 -26.35 -10.21 -6.27
CA LEU A 128 -25.42 -11.32 -6.46
C LEU A 128 -23.99 -10.93 -6.02
N GLU A 129 -23.56 -9.71 -6.33
CA GLU A 129 -22.29 -9.15 -5.86
C GLU A 129 -22.24 -9.10 -4.32
N ARG A 130 -23.30 -8.58 -3.70
CA ARG A 130 -23.43 -8.55 -2.24
C ARG A 130 -23.51 -9.94 -1.64
N GLN A 131 -24.19 -10.88 -2.29
CA GLN A 131 -24.28 -12.27 -1.84
C GLN A 131 -22.88 -12.89 -1.78
N ILE A 132 -22.10 -12.82 -2.85
CA ILE A 132 -20.74 -13.36 -2.92
C ILE A 132 -19.84 -12.67 -1.89
N THR A 133 -19.88 -11.34 -1.83
CA THR A 133 -19.06 -10.55 -0.90
C THR A 133 -19.40 -10.86 0.57
N ASN A 134 -20.68 -11.01 0.90
CA ASN A 134 -21.12 -11.35 2.25
C ASN A 134 -20.97 -12.84 2.57
N ALA A 135 -20.80 -13.70 1.57
CA ALA A 135 -20.56 -15.13 1.78
C ALA A 135 -19.12 -15.40 2.26
N VAL A 136 -18.13 -14.65 1.73
CA VAL A 136 -16.73 -14.65 2.20
C VAL A 136 -16.58 -13.76 3.45
N ASP A 137 -17.28 -14.13 4.52
CA ASP A 137 -17.29 -13.40 5.78
C ASP A 137 -16.23 -13.90 6.77
N SER A 138 -16.19 -13.27 7.96
CA SER A 138 -15.26 -13.62 9.02
C SER A 138 -15.38 -15.06 9.48
N CYS A 139 -16.61 -15.58 9.55
CA CYS A 139 -16.87 -16.95 9.96
C CYS A 139 -16.35 -17.93 8.91
N PHE A 140 -16.64 -17.71 7.63
CA PHE A 140 -16.14 -18.56 6.54
C PHE A 140 -14.61 -18.65 6.55
N LEU A 141 -13.92 -17.51 6.57
CA LEU A 141 -12.45 -17.47 6.52
C LEU A 141 -11.81 -18.13 7.75
N LEU A 142 -12.38 -17.88 8.94
CA LEU A 142 -11.92 -18.49 10.19
C LEU A 142 -12.08 -20.01 10.16
N GLN A 143 -13.24 -20.52 9.75
CA GLN A 143 -13.48 -21.96 9.72
C GLN A 143 -12.65 -22.65 8.63
N LEU A 144 -12.50 -22.04 7.46
CA LEU A 144 -11.62 -22.55 6.41
C LEU A 144 -10.16 -22.65 6.92
N ALA A 145 -9.66 -21.60 7.58
CA ALA A 145 -8.33 -21.60 8.18
C ALA A 145 -8.19 -22.67 9.28
N ASN A 146 -9.20 -22.81 10.15
CA ASN A 146 -9.18 -23.81 11.22
C ASN A 146 -9.16 -25.25 10.69
N VAL A 147 -9.96 -25.57 9.65
CA VAL A 147 -9.98 -26.91 9.06
C VAL A 147 -8.69 -27.22 8.29
N LEU A 148 -8.16 -26.24 7.54
CA LEU A 148 -6.93 -26.43 6.76
C LEU A 148 -5.67 -26.46 7.63
N PHE A 149 -5.60 -25.65 8.69
CA PHE A 149 -4.39 -25.45 9.50
C PHE A 149 -4.46 -26.02 10.92
N GLY A 150 -5.64 -26.42 11.41
CA GLY A 150 -5.85 -26.84 12.80
C GLY A 150 -5.00 -28.05 13.24
N GLY A 151 -4.67 -28.96 12.31
CA GLY A 151 -3.76 -30.09 12.56
C GLY A 151 -2.27 -29.78 12.33
N ILE A 152 -1.96 -28.66 11.66
CA ILE A 152 -0.59 -28.28 11.27
C ILE A 152 0.06 -27.45 12.38
N SER A 153 -0.72 -26.65 13.10
CA SER A 153 -0.25 -25.82 14.24
C SER A 153 0.30 -26.64 15.41
N THR A 154 -0.16 -27.89 15.59
CA THR A 154 0.28 -28.76 16.70
C THR A 154 1.59 -29.52 16.45
N VAL A 155 2.11 -29.54 15.21
CA VAL A 155 3.39 -30.21 14.90
C VAL A 155 4.55 -29.23 15.09
N CYS A 156 4.68 -28.70 16.31
CA CYS A 156 5.91 -28.10 16.80
C CYS A 156 6.89 -29.20 17.26
N GLY A 157 7.13 -30.19 16.39
CA GLY A 157 7.71 -31.49 16.74
C GLY A 157 8.91 -31.88 15.87
N SER A 158 9.91 -31.00 15.80
CA SER A 158 11.33 -31.20 15.44
C SER A 158 11.78 -30.15 14.42
N HIS A 159 12.76 -29.32 14.81
CA HIS A 159 13.28 -28.22 13.99
C HIS A 159 14.03 -28.66 12.71
N ASN A 160 14.03 -29.96 12.37
CA ASN A 160 14.88 -30.54 11.33
C ASN A 160 14.12 -31.24 10.18
N GLU A 161 12.80 -31.39 10.26
CA GLU A 161 12.02 -32.00 9.17
C GLU A 161 11.32 -30.92 8.32
N GLY A 162 11.36 -31.09 6.99
CA GLY A 162 10.68 -30.22 6.04
C GLY A 162 9.15 -30.31 6.15
N PRO A 163 8.40 -29.40 5.49
CA PRO A 163 6.95 -29.47 5.47
C PRO A 163 6.48 -30.78 4.83
N ASP A 164 5.41 -31.37 5.37
CA ASP A 164 4.82 -32.60 4.85
C ASP A 164 3.91 -32.32 3.63
N ASP A 165 3.58 -33.36 2.85
CA ASP A 165 2.78 -33.20 1.62
C ASP A 165 1.36 -32.67 1.89
N LYS A 166 0.78 -32.97 3.07
CA LYS A 166 -0.56 -32.50 3.44
C LYS A 166 -0.53 -31.01 3.76
N GLU A 167 0.47 -30.55 4.49
CA GLU A 167 0.73 -29.16 4.80
C GLU A 167 1.00 -28.36 3.51
N VAL A 168 1.83 -28.89 2.62
CA VAL A 168 2.08 -28.26 1.30
C VAL A 168 0.76 -28.10 0.54
N ALA A 169 -0.08 -29.13 0.47
CA ALA A 169 -1.38 -29.05 -0.20
C ALA A 169 -2.32 -28.03 0.45
N ALA A 170 -2.39 -28.00 1.79
CA ALA A 170 -3.20 -27.05 2.55
C ALA A 170 -2.79 -25.60 2.29
N VAL A 171 -1.49 -25.31 2.41
CA VAL A 171 -0.95 -23.97 2.18
C VAL A 171 -1.16 -23.55 0.71
N ALA A 172 -0.94 -24.46 -0.24
CA ALA A 172 -1.15 -24.18 -1.66
C ALA A 172 -2.58 -23.72 -1.97
N VAL A 173 -3.55 -24.51 -1.52
CA VAL A 173 -4.97 -24.30 -1.80
C VAL A 173 -5.48 -23.07 -1.07
N ALA A 174 -5.13 -22.89 0.20
CA ALA A 174 -5.47 -21.70 0.97
C ALA A 174 -4.90 -20.43 0.32
N CYS A 175 -3.63 -20.46 -0.08
CA CYS A 175 -3.00 -19.30 -0.69
C CYS A 175 -3.54 -19.01 -2.09
N ALA A 176 -3.89 -20.04 -2.88
CA ALA A 176 -4.55 -19.86 -4.19
C ALA A 176 -5.90 -19.16 -4.02
N PHE A 177 -6.74 -19.68 -3.11
CA PHE A 177 -8.05 -19.10 -2.80
C PHE A 177 -7.92 -17.65 -2.34
N LEU A 178 -7.05 -17.38 -1.36
CA LEU A 178 -6.87 -16.04 -0.82
C LEU A 178 -6.26 -15.08 -1.84
N HIS A 179 -5.31 -15.53 -2.66
CA HIS A 179 -4.73 -14.70 -3.71
C HIS A 179 -5.78 -14.22 -4.71
N VAL A 180 -6.62 -15.13 -5.21
CA VAL A 180 -7.72 -14.78 -6.12
C VAL A 180 -8.73 -13.90 -5.41
N THR A 181 -9.10 -14.24 -4.18
CA THR A 181 -10.01 -13.43 -3.34
C THR A 181 -9.51 -11.99 -3.19
N PHE A 182 -8.21 -11.78 -2.98
CA PHE A 182 -7.61 -10.46 -2.84
C PHE A 182 -7.62 -9.63 -4.14
N ASN A 183 -7.73 -10.29 -5.29
CA ASN A 183 -7.81 -9.62 -6.58
C ASN A 183 -9.26 -9.39 -7.04
N THR A 184 -10.21 -10.14 -6.49
CA THR A 184 -11.63 -10.09 -6.89
C THR A 184 -12.51 -9.32 -5.90
N LEU A 185 -12.30 -9.43 -4.58
CA LEU A 185 -13.17 -8.89 -3.54
C LEU A 185 -12.56 -7.69 -2.77
N PRO A 186 -13.39 -6.82 -2.14
CA PRO A 186 -12.91 -5.71 -1.33
C PRO A 186 -12.04 -6.15 -0.14
N LEU A 187 -10.80 -5.63 -0.08
CA LEU A 187 -9.78 -6.06 0.86
C LEU A 187 -10.02 -5.64 2.31
N GLU A 188 -10.67 -4.50 2.54
CA GLU A 188 -10.74 -3.83 3.86
C GLU A 188 -11.31 -4.72 4.96
N ARG A 189 -12.37 -5.47 4.65
CA ARG A 189 -13.01 -6.40 5.60
C ARG A 189 -12.17 -7.66 5.78
N ILE A 190 -11.72 -8.24 4.66
CA ILE A 190 -11.03 -9.53 4.62
C ILE A 190 -9.69 -9.46 5.36
N MET A 191 -8.90 -8.41 5.12
CA MET A 191 -7.55 -8.29 5.69
C MET A 191 -7.56 -8.18 7.21
N THR A 192 -8.50 -7.42 7.79
CA THR A 192 -8.62 -7.27 9.24
C THR A 192 -8.98 -8.59 9.92
N ILE A 193 -9.87 -9.37 9.29
CA ILE A 193 -10.25 -10.70 9.78
C ILE A 193 -9.03 -11.63 9.74
N LEU A 194 -8.35 -11.72 8.59
CA LEU A 194 -7.22 -12.64 8.44
C LEU A 194 -6.06 -12.28 9.38
N ALA A 195 -5.81 -10.99 9.60
CA ALA A 195 -4.73 -10.53 10.46
C ALA A 195 -4.97 -10.80 11.96
N TYR A 196 -6.23 -10.69 12.43
CA TYR A 196 -6.53 -10.67 13.88
C TYR A 196 -7.38 -11.82 14.39
N ARG A 197 -8.16 -12.47 13.51
CA ARG A 197 -9.04 -13.57 13.91
C ARG A 197 -8.49 -14.94 13.54
N THR A 198 -7.43 -15.02 12.75
CA THR A 198 -6.86 -16.27 12.27
C THR A 198 -5.37 -16.38 12.59
N GLU A 199 -4.86 -17.61 12.75
CA GLU A 199 -3.43 -17.90 12.91
C GLU A 199 -2.68 -17.96 11.57
N LEU A 200 -3.22 -17.34 10.51
CA LEU A 200 -2.69 -17.44 9.15
C LEU A 200 -1.24 -16.93 9.05
N VAL A 201 -0.92 -15.81 9.69
CA VAL A 201 0.42 -15.20 9.62
C VAL A 201 1.48 -16.10 10.28
N PRO A 202 1.32 -16.56 11.54
CA PRO A 202 2.25 -17.52 12.14
C PRO A 202 2.39 -18.83 11.37
N VAL A 203 1.27 -19.39 10.87
CA VAL A 203 1.29 -20.65 10.10
C VAL A 203 2.07 -20.50 8.78
N LEU A 204 1.75 -19.48 7.98
CA LEU A 204 2.44 -19.23 6.72
C LEU A 204 3.93 -18.90 6.95
N TRP A 205 4.24 -18.14 8.00
CA TRP A 205 5.63 -17.86 8.36
C TRP A 205 6.41 -19.14 8.68
N ASN A 206 5.88 -19.98 9.56
CA ASN A 206 6.52 -21.24 9.96
C ASN A 206 6.73 -22.18 8.76
N PHE A 207 5.77 -22.25 7.85
CA PHE A 207 5.90 -22.98 6.58
C PHE A 207 7.05 -22.42 5.73
N MET A 208 7.04 -21.12 5.42
CA MET A 208 8.05 -20.48 4.57
C MET A 208 9.46 -20.58 5.17
N LYS A 209 9.58 -20.40 6.49
CA LYS A 209 10.84 -20.56 7.23
C LYS A 209 11.40 -21.97 7.08
N ARG A 210 10.57 -23.01 7.24
CA ARG A 210 10.99 -24.42 7.04
C ARG A 210 11.33 -24.75 5.59
N CYS A 211 10.58 -24.22 4.61
CA CYS A 211 10.91 -24.34 3.18
C CYS A 211 12.29 -23.75 2.88
N HIS A 212 12.55 -22.54 3.39
CA HIS A 212 13.80 -21.83 3.18
C HIS A 212 15.00 -22.56 3.81
N LEU A 213 14.89 -22.95 5.09
CA LEU A 213 15.97 -23.65 5.81
C LEU A 213 16.34 -24.99 5.17
N ASN A 214 15.35 -25.72 4.65
CA ASN A 214 15.56 -27.01 3.99
C ASN A 214 15.87 -26.90 2.50
N GLN A 215 15.86 -25.70 1.92
CA GLN A 215 15.96 -25.44 0.47
C GLN A 215 14.94 -26.25 -0.35
N LYS A 216 13.81 -26.62 0.26
CA LYS A 216 12.73 -27.41 -0.33
C LYS A 216 11.50 -26.53 -0.46
N TRP A 217 11.36 -25.89 -1.60
CA TRP A 217 10.11 -25.31 -2.03
C TRP A 217 9.46 -26.32 -3.00
N SER A 218 8.67 -27.24 -2.47
CA SER A 218 7.96 -28.26 -3.26
C SER A 218 7.22 -27.64 -4.44
N SER A 219 7.23 -28.31 -5.59
CA SER A 219 6.48 -27.87 -6.77
C SER A 219 4.99 -27.98 -6.46
N PHE A 220 4.31 -26.83 -6.31
CA PHE A 220 2.86 -26.68 -6.13
C PHE A 220 2.02 -27.18 -7.34
N ALA A 221 2.63 -27.96 -8.24
CA ALA A 221 2.53 -27.80 -9.68
C ALA A 221 1.47 -28.66 -10.38
N GLU A 222 0.75 -29.56 -9.70
CA GLU A 222 -0.27 -30.35 -10.40
C GLU A 222 -1.66 -29.68 -10.39
N ARG A 223 -2.11 -29.12 -9.26
CA ARG A 223 -3.51 -28.67 -9.09
C ARG A 223 -3.79 -27.23 -9.56
N PHE A 224 -2.78 -26.36 -9.62
CA PHE A 224 -2.90 -24.94 -9.99
C PHE A 224 -1.89 -24.50 -11.08
N SER A 225 -1.48 -25.42 -11.95
CA SER A 225 -0.56 -25.15 -13.06
C SER A 225 -1.07 -24.05 -14.00
N TYR A 226 -2.39 -23.82 -14.07
CA TYR A 226 -3.00 -22.72 -14.82
C TYR A 226 -2.74 -21.33 -14.19
N LEU A 227 -2.63 -21.24 -12.86
CA LEU A 227 -2.34 -19.99 -12.13
C LEU A 227 -0.83 -19.70 -12.08
N LEU A 228 -0.01 -20.71 -11.84
CA LEU A 228 1.42 -20.54 -11.57
C LEU A 228 2.35 -20.99 -12.71
N GLY A 229 1.94 -21.91 -13.60
CA GLY A 229 2.86 -22.53 -14.57
C GLY A 229 4.17 -22.99 -13.91
N ASP A 230 5.30 -22.54 -14.46
CA ASP A 230 6.67 -22.80 -13.93
C ASP A 230 7.13 -21.78 -12.87
N ALA A 231 6.22 -21.02 -12.26
CA ALA A 231 6.57 -19.98 -11.30
C ALA A 231 7.23 -20.55 -10.03
N PRO A 232 8.10 -19.76 -9.38
CA PRO A 232 8.73 -20.18 -8.13
C PRO A 232 7.67 -20.48 -7.07
N SER A 233 7.90 -21.56 -6.33
CA SER A 233 6.95 -22.07 -5.35
C SER A 233 6.66 -21.06 -4.22
N TRP A 234 7.65 -20.27 -3.81
CA TRP A 234 7.46 -19.21 -2.81
C TRP A 234 6.53 -18.06 -3.26
N LEU A 235 6.17 -17.96 -4.54
CA LEU A 235 5.40 -16.84 -5.07
C LEU A 235 4.00 -16.76 -4.45
N LEU A 236 3.32 -17.90 -4.33
CA LEU A 236 1.93 -17.95 -3.86
C LEU A 236 1.81 -17.72 -2.33
N PRO A 237 2.64 -18.33 -1.46
CA PRO A 237 2.67 -17.96 -0.05
C PRO A 237 2.97 -16.47 0.19
N LEU A 238 3.91 -15.88 -0.56
CA LEU A 238 4.23 -14.46 -0.42
C LEU A 238 3.12 -13.54 -0.91
N SER A 239 2.33 -13.96 -1.90
CA SER A 239 1.20 -13.17 -2.41
C SER A 239 0.10 -12.99 -1.37
N VAL A 240 0.04 -13.87 -0.36
CA VAL A 240 -0.91 -13.81 0.74
C VAL A 240 -0.28 -13.29 2.02
N PHE A 241 0.90 -13.81 2.39
CA PHE A 241 1.59 -13.40 3.62
C PHE A 241 1.91 -11.90 3.63
N CYS A 242 2.45 -11.37 2.53
CA CYS A 242 2.89 -9.97 2.49
C CYS A 242 1.76 -8.97 2.75
N PRO A 243 0.62 -9.00 2.03
CA PRO A 243 -0.46 -8.04 2.27
C PRO A 243 -1.13 -8.21 3.63
N VAL A 244 -1.32 -9.45 4.11
CA VAL A 244 -1.95 -9.70 5.42
C VAL A 244 -1.04 -9.21 6.55
N TYR A 245 0.26 -9.51 6.48
CA TYR A 245 1.18 -9.08 7.52
C TYR A 245 1.44 -7.57 7.49
N LYS A 246 1.54 -6.97 6.29
CA LYS A 246 1.57 -5.51 6.13
C LYS A 246 0.36 -4.87 6.81
N HIS A 247 -0.85 -5.40 6.58
CA HIS A 247 -2.07 -4.90 7.21
C HIS A 247 -2.04 -5.03 8.72
N MET A 248 -1.54 -6.16 9.23
CA MET A 248 -1.36 -6.37 10.67
C MET A 248 -0.45 -5.31 11.28
N LEU A 249 0.71 -5.04 10.66
CA LEU A 249 1.69 -4.04 11.11
C LEU A 249 1.18 -2.58 11.08
N MET A 250 0.05 -2.29 10.43
CA MET A 250 -0.57 -0.95 10.50
C MET A 250 -1.33 -0.71 11.81
N ILE A 251 -1.73 -1.78 12.49
CA ILE A 251 -2.62 -1.76 13.67
C ILE A 251 -1.90 -2.27 14.92
N VAL A 252 -0.94 -3.18 14.77
CA VAL A 252 -0.06 -3.65 15.86
C VAL A 252 0.66 -2.45 16.46
N ASP A 253 0.68 -2.36 17.79
CA ASP A 253 1.40 -1.32 18.51
C ASP A 253 2.79 -1.80 18.98
N ASN A 254 3.53 -0.89 19.64
CA ASN A 254 4.88 -1.17 20.07
C ASN A 254 4.97 -2.26 21.16
N GLU A 255 3.98 -2.36 22.05
CA GLU A 255 3.97 -3.35 23.13
C GLU A 255 3.77 -4.75 22.53
N GLU A 256 2.76 -4.90 21.66
CA GLU A 256 2.50 -6.14 20.94
C GLU A 256 3.70 -6.58 20.08
N PHE A 257 4.35 -5.65 19.37
CA PHE A 257 5.45 -5.96 18.45
C PHE A 257 6.76 -6.28 19.17
N PHE A 258 7.18 -5.44 20.12
CA PHE A 258 8.50 -5.54 20.76
C PHE A 258 8.50 -6.34 22.06
N GLU A 259 7.43 -6.27 22.85
CA GLU A 259 7.36 -6.92 24.17
C GLU A 259 6.66 -8.26 24.10
N GLU A 260 5.49 -8.34 23.45
CA GLU A 260 4.77 -9.60 23.28
C GLU A 260 5.32 -10.46 22.13
N GLU A 261 6.15 -9.88 21.26
CA GLU A 261 6.68 -10.50 20.04
C GLU A 261 5.58 -11.14 19.16
N LYS A 262 4.45 -10.45 18.99
CA LYS A 262 3.32 -10.89 18.15
C LYS A 262 3.24 -10.10 16.85
N PRO A 263 2.90 -10.76 15.73
CA PRO A 263 2.64 -12.20 15.59
C PRO A 263 3.90 -13.06 15.44
N LEU A 264 5.08 -12.45 15.20
CA LEU A 264 6.32 -13.16 14.93
C LEU A 264 7.40 -12.79 15.95
N SER A 265 8.22 -13.77 16.32
CA SER A 265 9.36 -13.54 17.20
C SER A 265 10.40 -12.59 16.58
N LEU A 266 11.01 -11.74 17.40
CA LEU A 266 12.09 -10.83 16.97
C LEU A 266 13.27 -11.59 16.32
N LYS A 267 13.52 -12.84 16.73
CA LYS A 267 14.57 -13.71 16.19
C LYS A 267 14.31 -14.12 14.73
N ASP A 268 13.06 -14.10 14.31
CA ASP A 268 12.62 -14.59 13.01
C ASP A 268 12.65 -13.50 11.92
N PHE A 269 12.61 -12.22 12.31
CA PHE A 269 12.61 -11.10 11.37
C PHE A 269 13.83 -11.08 10.45
N ARG A 270 15.01 -11.46 10.96
CA ARG A 270 16.21 -11.55 10.11
C ARG A 270 16.02 -12.54 8.97
N CYS A 271 15.46 -13.72 9.26
CA CYS A 271 15.16 -14.72 8.24
C CYS A 271 14.08 -14.22 7.29
N LEU A 272 13.04 -13.56 7.81
CA LEU A 272 11.95 -13.00 7.01
C LEU A 272 12.47 -11.96 6.00
N ILE A 273 13.29 -11.03 6.46
CA ILE A 273 13.89 -9.99 5.63
C ILE A 273 14.76 -10.62 4.54
N VAL A 274 15.57 -11.64 4.87
CA VAL A 274 16.39 -12.34 3.88
C VAL A 274 15.52 -13.03 2.81
N ILE A 275 14.45 -13.72 3.20
CA ILE A 275 13.52 -14.38 2.26
C ILE A 275 12.87 -13.35 1.34
N LEU A 276 12.28 -12.28 1.91
CA LEU A 276 11.61 -11.23 1.14
C LEU A 276 12.59 -10.50 0.21
N ARG A 277 13.79 -10.18 0.70
CA ARG A 277 14.83 -9.51 -0.08
C ARG A 277 15.27 -10.36 -1.25
N GLN A 278 15.52 -11.66 -1.04
CA GLN A 278 15.92 -12.58 -2.10
C GLN A 278 14.81 -12.75 -3.13
N ALA A 279 13.56 -12.98 -2.70
CA ALA A 279 12.41 -13.09 -3.58
C ALA A 279 12.22 -11.81 -4.41
N LEU A 280 12.28 -10.64 -3.76
CA LEU A 280 12.14 -9.35 -4.42
C LEU A 280 13.28 -9.10 -5.43
N TRP A 281 14.53 -9.40 -5.07
CA TRP A 281 15.66 -9.27 -5.99
C TRP A 281 15.55 -10.24 -7.18
N GLN A 282 15.05 -11.45 -6.96
CA GLN A 282 14.79 -12.41 -8.05
C GLN A 282 13.72 -11.88 -9.02
N LEU A 283 12.61 -11.34 -8.50
CA LEU A 283 11.54 -10.76 -9.32
C LEU A 283 11.99 -9.51 -10.07
N LEU A 284 12.69 -8.60 -9.38
CA LEU A 284 13.07 -7.31 -9.94
C LEU A 284 14.31 -7.40 -10.82
N TRP A 285 15.36 -8.15 -10.43
CA TRP A 285 16.66 -8.13 -11.11
C TRP A 285 16.96 -9.38 -11.97
N VAL A 286 16.55 -10.57 -11.55
CA VAL A 286 16.92 -11.82 -12.24
C VAL A 286 15.91 -12.22 -13.31
N ASN A 287 14.62 -12.25 -12.95
CA ASN A 287 13.50 -12.68 -13.80
C ASN A 287 12.48 -11.54 -13.97
N PRO A 288 12.82 -10.46 -14.69
CA PRO A 288 11.90 -9.35 -14.86
C PRO A 288 10.68 -9.79 -15.67
N SER A 289 9.47 -9.64 -15.11
CA SER A 289 8.25 -9.60 -15.92
C SER A 289 8.28 -8.35 -16.79
N ALA A 290 7.77 -8.43 -18.02
CA ALA A 290 7.75 -7.27 -18.93
C ALA A 290 7.03 -6.08 -18.26
N HIS A 291 7.77 -4.98 -18.04
CA HIS A 291 7.19 -3.76 -17.49
C HIS A 291 6.15 -3.18 -18.46
N PRO A 292 5.05 -2.59 -17.95
CA PRO A 292 4.27 -1.66 -18.75
C PRO A 292 5.16 -0.44 -19.00
N SER A 293 5.73 -0.34 -20.20
CA SER A 293 6.47 0.83 -20.60
C SER A 293 5.58 2.07 -20.50
N SER A 294 6.12 3.12 -19.89
CA SER A 294 5.65 4.50 -20.04
C SER A 294 5.84 4.90 -21.51
N GLY A 295 4.89 4.51 -22.35
CA GLY A 295 4.81 4.89 -23.74
C GLY A 295 3.36 4.74 -24.19
N LYS A 296 2.71 5.85 -24.55
CA LYS A 296 1.41 5.86 -25.22
C LYS A 296 1.53 5.02 -26.51
N SER A 297 1.13 3.75 -26.44
CA SER A 297 0.93 2.90 -27.61
C SER A 297 -0.54 2.59 -27.70
N VAL A 298 -1.25 3.43 -28.46
CA VAL A 298 -2.57 3.12 -29.00
C VAL A 298 -2.36 2.03 -30.04
N SER A 299 -2.57 0.77 -29.65
CA SER A 299 -2.85 -0.30 -30.61
C SER A 299 -3.47 -1.53 -29.91
N ASN A 300 -4.74 -1.78 -30.25
CA ASN A 300 -5.49 -3.03 -30.16
C ASN A 300 -5.84 -3.62 -28.78
N THR A 301 -6.94 -3.10 -28.25
CA THR A 301 -7.74 -3.65 -27.14
C THR A 301 -8.54 -4.89 -27.58
N PHE A 302 -7.90 -6.03 -27.82
CA PHE A 302 -8.55 -7.37 -27.84
C PHE A 302 -7.57 -8.52 -27.55
N ALA A 303 -6.52 -8.25 -26.77
CA ALA A 303 -5.55 -9.26 -26.33
C ALA A 303 -5.24 -9.11 -24.83
N ARG A 304 -6.28 -9.13 -23.97
CA ARG A 304 -6.08 -9.23 -22.52
C ARG A 304 -6.04 -10.69 -22.06
N LYS A 305 -5.17 -11.49 -22.68
CA LYS A 305 -4.49 -12.60 -21.99
C LYS A 305 -3.14 -12.06 -21.55
N ARG A 306 -3.12 -11.19 -20.52
CA ARG A 306 -1.90 -11.05 -19.72
C ARG A 306 -1.64 -12.43 -19.13
N HIS A 307 -0.44 -12.97 -19.28
CA HIS A 307 -0.11 -14.25 -18.67
C HIS A 307 -0.39 -14.15 -17.16
N PRO A 308 -1.27 -14.99 -16.57
CA PRO A 308 -1.64 -14.93 -15.15
C PRO A 308 -0.41 -14.84 -14.24
N ILE A 309 0.66 -15.53 -14.62
CA ILE A 309 1.94 -15.60 -13.92
C ILE A 309 2.63 -14.24 -13.80
N GLU A 310 2.69 -13.44 -14.87
CA GLU A 310 3.34 -12.12 -14.85
C GLU A 310 2.57 -11.13 -13.96
N ALA A 311 1.24 -11.21 -13.97
CA ALA A 311 0.40 -10.40 -13.09
C ALA A 311 0.65 -10.75 -11.62
N THR A 312 0.74 -12.05 -11.31
CA THR A 312 1.07 -12.54 -9.96
C THR A 312 2.46 -12.10 -9.53
N GLN A 313 3.47 -12.21 -10.40
CA GLN A 313 4.85 -11.77 -10.12
C GLN A 313 4.92 -10.27 -9.81
N ASN A 314 4.28 -9.42 -10.62
CA ASN A 314 4.21 -7.99 -10.39
C ASN A 314 3.50 -7.65 -9.07
N ARG A 315 2.40 -8.35 -8.78
CA ARG A 315 1.65 -8.18 -7.53
C ARG A 315 2.50 -8.53 -6.32
N VAL A 316 3.15 -9.70 -6.34
CA VAL A 316 4.06 -10.14 -5.27
C VAL A 316 5.21 -9.18 -5.09
N GLY A 317 5.84 -8.72 -6.18
CA GLY A 317 6.89 -7.71 -6.12
C GLY A 317 6.42 -6.42 -5.41
N THR A 318 5.21 -5.96 -5.73
CA THR A 318 4.62 -4.78 -5.09
C THR A 318 4.38 -4.99 -3.59
N VAL A 319 3.66 -6.05 -3.21
CA VAL A 319 3.33 -6.29 -1.78
C VAL A 319 4.57 -6.63 -0.94
N ALA A 320 5.56 -7.31 -1.52
CA ALA A 320 6.83 -7.60 -0.85
C ALA A 320 7.65 -6.32 -0.66
N THR A 321 7.67 -5.42 -1.65
CA THR A 321 8.27 -4.09 -1.52
C THR A 321 7.63 -3.28 -0.40
N GLU A 322 6.30 -3.23 -0.37
CA GLU A 322 5.55 -2.49 0.66
C GLU A 322 5.82 -3.04 2.05
N LEU A 323 5.79 -4.37 2.22
CA LEU A 323 6.08 -5.00 3.51
C LEU A 323 7.53 -4.76 3.95
N LEU A 324 8.51 -4.93 3.07
CA LEU A 324 9.92 -4.67 3.41
C LEU A 324 10.17 -3.20 3.76
N SER A 325 9.53 -2.26 3.06
CA SER A 325 9.60 -0.84 3.41
C SER A 325 9.05 -0.60 4.81
N GLN A 326 7.89 -1.17 5.13
CA GLN A 326 7.28 -1.02 6.45
C GLN A 326 8.16 -1.65 7.54
N LEU A 327 8.71 -2.85 7.32
CA LEU A 327 9.64 -3.49 8.25
C LEU A 327 10.92 -2.67 8.45
N GLN A 328 11.40 -1.98 7.42
CA GLN A 328 12.52 -1.06 7.54
C GLN A 328 12.15 0.15 8.41
N ASP A 329 10.96 0.70 8.24
CA ASP A 329 10.47 1.82 9.06
C ASP A 329 10.37 1.39 10.53
N TRP A 330 9.83 0.20 10.81
CA TRP A 330 9.85 -0.40 12.16
C TRP A 330 11.27 -0.56 12.72
N ASN A 331 12.19 -1.11 11.93
CA ASN A 331 13.59 -1.27 12.34
C ASN A 331 14.32 0.06 12.58
N SER A 332 13.85 1.14 11.94
CA SER A 332 14.41 2.49 12.10
C SER A 332 13.93 3.16 13.39
N ARG A 333 12.76 2.78 13.91
CA ARG A 333 12.25 3.23 15.22
C ARG A 333 13.02 2.56 16.35
N GLN A 334 13.10 1.23 16.29
CA GLN A 334 13.85 0.42 17.24
C GLN A 334 14.47 -0.75 16.50
N GLN A 335 15.80 -0.79 16.51
CA GLN A 335 16.56 -1.74 15.73
C GLN A 335 16.41 -3.17 16.29
N PHE A 336 15.89 -4.07 15.46
CA PHE A 336 15.84 -5.52 15.73
C PHE A 336 16.74 -6.32 14.78
N THR A 337 17.20 -5.72 13.68
CA THR A 337 18.15 -6.34 12.73
C THR A 337 19.13 -5.30 12.14
N PRO A 338 20.34 -5.70 11.72
CA PRO A 338 21.24 -4.81 11.02
C PRO A 338 20.64 -4.25 9.72
N HIS A 339 20.84 -2.95 9.45
CA HIS A 339 20.37 -2.33 8.19
C HIS A 339 20.95 -3.00 6.94
N THR A 340 22.13 -3.62 7.06
CA THR A 340 22.77 -4.37 5.97
C THR A 340 21.96 -5.56 5.49
N ASP A 341 21.10 -6.15 6.33
CA ASP A 341 20.29 -7.30 5.96
C ASP A 341 19.19 -6.95 4.95
N PHE A 342 18.82 -5.68 4.83
CA PHE A 342 17.90 -5.18 3.81
C PHE A 342 18.60 -4.96 2.46
N HIS A 343 19.92 -4.83 2.42
CA HIS A 343 20.65 -4.51 1.19
C HIS A 343 20.81 -5.74 0.28
N ALA A 344 20.57 -5.55 -1.02
CA ALA A 344 20.77 -6.60 -2.01
C ALA A 344 22.27 -6.84 -2.27
N ASP A 345 22.67 -8.11 -2.29
CA ASP A 345 24.06 -8.53 -2.51
C ASP A 345 24.59 -8.16 -3.91
N GLY A 346 23.70 -7.91 -4.87
CA GLY A 346 24.04 -7.60 -6.27
C GLY A 346 24.33 -6.13 -6.57
N VAL A 347 24.31 -5.23 -5.57
CA VAL A 347 24.54 -3.79 -5.76
C VAL A 347 26.05 -3.52 -5.87
N ASN A 348 26.56 -3.53 -7.10
CA ASN A 348 27.95 -3.23 -7.44
C ASN A 348 28.09 -1.91 -8.24
N ASP A 349 29.31 -1.54 -8.62
CA ASP A 349 29.57 -0.31 -9.38
C ASP A 349 28.85 -0.29 -10.75
N PHE A 350 28.63 -1.46 -11.35
CA PHE A 350 27.84 -1.58 -12.58
C PHE A 350 26.37 -1.22 -12.34
N PHE A 351 25.75 -1.74 -11.28
CA PHE A 351 24.40 -1.38 -10.88
C PHE A 351 24.29 0.13 -10.61
N ILE A 352 25.24 0.70 -9.85
CA ILE A 352 25.25 2.14 -9.51
C ILE A 352 25.31 3.00 -10.78
N SER A 353 26.16 2.62 -11.74
CA SER A 353 26.30 3.33 -13.02
C SER A 353 25.01 3.27 -13.85
N GLN A 354 24.36 2.11 -13.89
CA GLN A 354 23.06 1.95 -14.56
C GLN A 354 21.97 2.76 -13.85
N ALA A 355 21.90 2.72 -12.53
CA ALA A 355 20.86 3.40 -11.74
C ALA A 355 20.91 4.93 -11.87
N ALA A 356 22.09 5.50 -12.16
CA ALA A 356 22.24 6.92 -12.44
C ALA A 356 21.62 7.35 -13.79
N MET A 357 21.36 6.41 -14.70
CA MET A 357 20.76 6.68 -16.00
C MET A 357 19.24 6.43 -15.96
N GLU A 358 18.47 7.35 -16.53
CA GLU A 358 17.02 7.19 -16.67
C GLU A 358 16.66 6.04 -17.63
N GLY A 359 15.54 5.37 -17.37
CA GLY A 359 15.02 4.29 -18.21
C GLY A 359 15.79 2.97 -18.10
N THR A 360 16.74 2.85 -17.17
CA THR A 360 17.39 1.58 -16.87
C THR A 360 16.63 0.81 -15.80
N LYS A 361 16.75 -0.51 -15.88
CA LYS A 361 16.23 -1.43 -14.87
C LYS A 361 16.72 -1.10 -13.44
N ALA A 362 17.98 -0.72 -13.30
CA ALA A 362 18.54 -0.37 -12.00
C ALA A 362 17.93 0.91 -11.43
N CYS A 363 17.56 1.88 -12.29
CA CYS A 363 16.84 3.09 -11.90
C CYS A 363 15.40 2.75 -11.45
N ASP A 364 14.72 1.84 -12.14
CA ASP A 364 13.38 1.40 -11.75
C ASP A 364 13.39 0.68 -10.39
N ILE A 365 14.39 -0.17 -10.14
CA ILE A 365 14.60 -0.80 -8.83
C ILE A 365 14.88 0.24 -7.74
N LEU A 366 15.70 1.24 -8.03
CA LEU A 366 15.97 2.32 -7.08
C LEU A 366 14.69 3.08 -6.70
N LYS A 367 13.77 3.29 -7.65
CA LYS A 367 12.48 3.94 -7.40
C LYS A 367 11.52 3.03 -6.63
N GLN A 368 11.43 1.76 -7.01
CA GLN A 368 10.49 0.82 -6.43
C GLN A 368 10.94 0.30 -5.05
N ALA A 369 12.22 -0.04 -4.89
CA ALA A 369 12.76 -0.69 -3.70
C ALA A 369 14.11 -0.07 -3.27
N PRO A 370 14.15 1.23 -2.90
CA PRO A 370 15.39 1.94 -2.58
C PRO A 370 16.15 1.33 -1.39
N PHE A 371 15.45 0.67 -0.47
CA PHE A 371 16.04 0.03 0.71
C PHE A 371 16.96 -1.15 0.40
N LEU A 372 16.86 -1.72 -0.81
CA LEU A 372 17.80 -2.72 -1.30
C LEU A 372 19.20 -2.14 -1.58
N ILE A 373 19.31 -0.82 -1.70
CA ILE A 373 20.53 -0.14 -2.12
C ILE A 373 21.07 0.63 -0.92
N PRO A 374 22.34 0.47 -0.52
CA PRO A 374 22.91 1.20 0.61
C PRO A 374 22.73 2.72 0.47
N PHE A 375 22.48 3.42 1.59
CA PHE A 375 22.28 4.88 1.61
C PHE A 375 23.40 5.64 0.89
N THR A 376 24.67 5.29 1.17
CA THR A 376 25.83 5.92 0.54
C THR A 376 25.84 5.74 -0.98
N SER A 377 25.39 4.59 -1.48
CA SER A 377 25.22 4.34 -2.93
C SER A 377 24.09 5.17 -3.50
N ARG A 378 22.94 5.30 -2.81
CA ARG A 378 21.83 6.16 -3.25
C ARG A 378 22.25 7.63 -3.35
N VAL A 379 23.00 8.13 -2.37
CA VAL A 379 23.55 9.50 -2.39
C VAL A 379 24.49 9.72 -3.57
N LYS A 380 25.36 8.74 -3.88
CA LYS A 380 26.22 8.80 -5.07
C LYS A 380 25.42 8.83 -6.37
N ILE A 381 24.38 8.02 -6.48
CA ILE A 381 23.49 8.00 -7.66
C ILE A 381 22.79 9.34 -7.82
N PHE A 382 22.18 9.84 -6.74
CA PHE A 382 21.46 11.11 -6.73
C PHE A 382 22.36 12.30 -7.09
N THR A 383 23.55 12.39 -6.49
CA THR A 383 24.51 13.47 -6.80
C THR A 383 25.02 13.41 -8.24
N SER A 384 25.23 12.21 -8.80
CA SER A 384 25.56 12.02 -10.22
C SER A 384 24.44 12.50 -11.15
N GLN A 385 23.18 12.17 -10.82
CA GLN A 385 22.01 12.63 -11.56
C GLN A 385 21.90 14.15 -11.56
N LEU A 386 22.00 14.79 -10.39
CA LEU A 386 22.00 16.25 -10.28
C LEU A 386 23.14 16.91 -11.08
N ALA A 387 24.35 16.36 -11.00
CA ALA A 387 25.49 16.87 -11.77
C ALA A 387 25.22 16.80 -13.28
N SER A 388 24.61 15.73 -13.76
CA SER A 388 24.24 15.58 -15.18
C SER A 388 23.20 16.63 -15.63
N VAL A 389 22.21 16.92 -14.78
CA VAL A 389 21.18 17.94 -15.05
C VAL A 389 21.82 19.32 -15.12
N ARG A 390 22.70 19.67 -14.17
CA ARG A 390 23.43 20.94 -14.16
C ARG A 390 24.31 21.11 -15.40
N GLN A 391 24.97 20.04 -15.87
CA GLN A 391 25.80 20.09 -17.08
C GLN A 391 24.99 20.35 -18.35
N ARG A 392 23.81 19.72 -18.49
CA ARG A 392 22.91 19.95 -19.64
C ARG A 392 22.44 21.40 -19.72
N GLN A 393 22.32 22.08 -18.59
CA GLN A 393 21.88 23.47 -18.51
C GLN A 393 23.03 24.50 -18.50
N GLY A 394 24.28 24.05 -18.40
CA GLY A 394 25.49 24.86 -18.23
C GLY A 394 25.89 25.78 -19.38
N ALA A 395 24.99 26.09 -20.32
CA ALA A 395 25.19 27.04 -21.41
C ALA A 395 24.24 28.25 -21.36
N HIS A 396 23.35 28.35 -20.38
CA HIS A 396 22.46 29.51 -20.24
C HIS A 396 23.08 30.56 -19.32
N GLY A 397 23.33 31.76 -19.85
CA GLY A 397 23.82 32.89 -19.06
C GLY A 397 22.82 33.27 -17.95
N VAL A 398 23.30 33.97 -16.91
CA VAL A 398 22.43 34.50 -15.86
C VAL A 398 21.45 35.49 -16.47
N PHE A 399 20.19 35.06 -16.63
CA PHE A 399 19.13 35.93 -17.12
C PHE A 399 18.86 37.04 -16.09
N PRO A 400 18.42 38.23 -16.53
CA PRO A 400 18.07 39.33 -15.61
C PRO A 400 17.05 38.92 -14.54
N ARG A 401 16.13 38.00 -14.85
CA ARG A 401 15.12 37.45 -13.92
C ARG A 401 15.69 36.62 -12.77
N ASN A 402 16.93 36.15 -12.89
CA ASN A 402 17.62 35.36 -11.86
C ASN A 402 18.46 36.23 -10.91
N ARG A 403 18.32 37.56 -10.98
CA ARG A 403 18.99 38.50 -10.09
C ARG A 403 18.01 39.03 -9.07
N PHE A 404 18.17 38.58 -7.83
CA PHE A 404 17.27 38.95 -6.75
C PHE A 404 17.79 40.13 -5.97
N ARG A 405 16.91 41.10 -5.71
CA ARG A 405 17.14 42.19 -4.78
C ARG A 405 16.35 41.89 -3.51
N ILE A 406 17.04 41.71 -2.38
CA ILE A 406 16.44 41.22 -1.14
C ILE A 406 16.68 42.22 -0.02
N ARG A 407 15.62 42.67 0.66
CA ARG A 407 15.73 43.41 1.91
C ARG A 407 15.81 42.42 3.07
N ARG A 408 16.79 42.57 3.96
CA ARG A 408 16.99 41.64 5.10
C ARG A 408 15.75 41.54 5.98
N ASP A 409 15.09 42.67 6.24
CA ASP A 409 13.90 42.75 7.09
C ASP A 409 12.62 42.21 6.43
N HIS A 410 12.64 41.94 5.11
CA HIS A 410 11.51 41.43 4.33
C HIS A 410 11.95 40.26 3.43
N ILE A 411 12.88 39.45 3.94
CA ILE A 411 13.55 38.41 3.14
C ILE A 411 12.55 37.40 2.57
N LEU A 412 11.53 37.04 3.34
CA LEU A 412 10.55 36.04 2.96
C LEU A 412 9.63 36.56 1.85
N GLU A 413 9.10 37.77 1.99
CA GLU A 413 8.20 38.38 1.02
C GLU A 413 8.93 38.72 -0.28
N ASP A 414 10.12 39.30 -0.20
CA ASP A 414 10.92 39.65 -1.39
C ASP A 414 11.34 38.41 -2.16
N ALA A 415 11.69 37.33 -1.46
CA ALA A 415 12.02 36.06 -2.10
C ALA A 415 10.79 35.35 -2.66
N TYR A 416 9.66 35.33 -1.95
CA TYR A 416 8.41 34.76 -2.45
C TYR A 416 8.01 35.42 -3.78
N ASN A 417 8.03 36.75 -3.84
CA ASN A 417 7.67 37.51 -5.04
C ASN A 417 8.60 37.22 -6.23
N GLN A 418 9.90 37.00 -5.99
CA GLN A 418 10.89 36.80 -7.04
C GLN A 418 11.06 35.33 -7.45
N MET A 419 11.10 34.39 -6.51
CA MET A 419 11.25 32.96 -6.77
C MET A 419 9.98 32.32 -7.32
N SER A 420 8.80 32.67 -6.80
CA SER A 420 7.54 32.04 -7.22
C SER A 420 7.17 32.40 -8.67
N ALA A 421 7.76 33.45 -9.24
CA ALA A 421 7.61 33.84 -10.64
C ALA A 421 8.53 33.06 -11.59
N LEU A 422 9.51 32.30 -11.07
CA LEU A 422 10.45 31.55 -11.88
C LEU A 422 9.86 30.21 -12.35
N SER A 423 10.23 29.82 -13.57
CA SER A 423 9.97 28.46 -14.05
C SER A 423 10.92 27.45 -13.41
N GLY A 424 10.59 26.15 -13.47
CA GLY A 424 11.50 25.09 -13.00
C GLY A 424 12.87 25.10 -13.70
N GLU A 425 12.94 25.51 -14.97
CA GLU A 425 14.21 25.68 -15.68
C GLU A 425 15.02 26.86 -15.13
N ASP A 426 14.35 27.97 -14.80
CA ASP A 426 14.99 29.15 -14.23
C ASP A 426 15.50 28.91 -12.81
N LEU A 427 14.75 28.16 -12.00
CA LEU A 427 15.14 27.78 -10.64
C LEU A 427 16.37 26.87 -10.63
N ARG A 428 16.56 26.04 -11.64
CA ARG A 428 17.78 25.24 -11.83
C ARG A 428 18.97 26.09 -12.31
N GLY A 429 18.71 27.28 -12.84
CA GLY A 429 19.74 28.25 -13.19
C GLY A 429 20.47 28.85 -11.98
N LEU A 430 21.57 29.55 -12.25
CA LEU A 430 22.30 30.29 -11.22
C LEU A 430 21.48 31.51 -10.78
N ILE A 431 21.08 31.54 -9.51
CA ILE A 431 20.43 32.70 -8.87
C ILE A 431 21.52 33.56 -8.23
N ARG A 432 21.50 34.86 -8.51
CA ARG A 432 22.38 35.84 -7.86
C ARG A 432 21.57 36.70 -6.92
N VAL A 433 22.04 36.85 -5.70
CA VAL A 433 21.36 37.66 -4.69
C VAL A 433 22.18 38.92 -4.40
N THR A 434 21.48 40.05 -4.29
CA THR A 434 22.02 41.32 -3.83
C THR A 434 21.15 41.82 -2.70
N PHE A 435 21.75 41.94 -1.50
CA PHE A 435 21.07 42.54 -0.37
C PHE A 435 20.96 44.06 -0.57
N VAL A 436 19.81 44.61 -0.23
CA VAL A 436 19.54 46.05 -0.32
C VAL A 436 19.05 46.57 1.03
N ASN A 437 19.48 47.77 1.39
CA ASN A 437 19.05 48.43 2.61
C ASN A 437 17.63 49.04 2.47
N GLU A 438 17.13 49.68 3.54
CA GLU A 438 15.82 50.34 3.57
C GLU A 438 15.64 51.45 2.52
N PHE A 439 16.75 52.04 2.02
CA PHE A 439 16.77 53.05 0.96
C PHE A 439 16.91 52.44 -0.45
N GLY A 440 16.98 51.11 -0.57
CA GLY A 440 17.12 50.40 -1.83
C GLY A 440 18.54 50.38 -2.40
N GLU A 441 19.53 50.86 -1.64
CA GLU A 441 20.94 50.85 -2.02
C GLU A 441 21.55 49.47 -1.80
N GLU A 442 22.46 49.07 -2.70
CA GLU A 442 23.10 47.76 -2.66
C GLU A 442 24.12 47.67 -1.52
N GLU A 443 23.98 46.65 -0.68
CA GLU A 443 24.99 46.33 0.33
C GLU A 443 26.28 45.86 -0.36
N ALA A 444 27.43 46.27 0.18
CA ALA A 444 28.72 45.88 -0.38
C ALA A 444 28.95 44.36 -0.24
N GLY A 445 28.95 43.63 -1.36
CA GLY A 445 29.26 42.21 -1.40
C GLY A 445 29.41 41.70 -2.83
N ILE A 446 30.45 40.91 -3.09
CA ILE A 446 30.63 40.22 -4.37
C ILE A 446 30.20 38.77 -4.17
N ASP A 447 29.16 38.35 -4.90
CA ASP A 447 28.66 36.98 -4.85
C ASP A 447 29.63 36.01 -5.55
N SER A 448 30.58 35.49 -4.77
CA SER A 448 31.43 34.35 -5.15
C SER A 448 30.88 33.02 -4.61
N GLY A 449 29.56 32.95 -4.31
CA GLY A 449 28.87 31.78 -3.74
C GLY A 449 28.54 31.89 -2.24
N GLY A 450 29.16 32.83 -1.51
CA GLY A 450 28.87 33.06 -0.09
C GLY A 450 27.51 33.74 0.14
N ILE A 451 27.19 34.76 -0.66
CA ILE A 451 25.99 35.58 -0.46
C ILE A 451 24.71 34.77 -0.70
N PHE A 452 24.68 33.94 -1.74
CA PHE A 452 23.53 33.06 -1.98
C PHE A 452 23.36 32.02 -0.86
N LYS A 453 24.46 31.50 -0.30
CA LYS A 453 24.40 30.58 0.83
C LYS A 453 23.83 31.26 2.08
N ASP A 454 24.30 32.46 2.40
CA ASP A 454 23.80 33.25 3.52
C ASP A 454 22.30 33.57 3.34
N PHE A 455 21.91 33.95 2.12
CA PHE A 455 20.50 34.13 1.77
C PHE A 455 19.67 32.85 1.99
N MET A 456 20.14 31.69 1.53
CA MET A 456 19.44 30.41 1.72
C MET A 456 19.30 30.04 3.20
N GLU A 457 20.30 30.35 4.03
CA GLU A 457 20.24 30.12 5.46
C GLU A 457 19.21 31.05 6.14
N ASP A 458 19.28 32.35 5.85
CA ASP A 458 18.41 33.37 6.45
C ASP A 458 16.95 33.19 6.02
N ILE A 459 16.70 32.92 4.74
CA ILE A 459 15.34 32.70 4.26
C ILE A 459 14.73 31.42 4.83
N THR A 460 15.51 30.35 4.94
CA THR A 460 15.03 29.09 5.53
C THR A 460 14.65 29.31 6.99
N ARG A 461 15.47 30.05 7.74
CA ARG A 461 15.15 30.41 9.13
C ARG A 461 13.84 31.21 9.24
N ALA A 462 13.65 32.22 8.39
CA ALA A 462 12.45 33.04 8.38
C ALA A 462 11.19 32.27 7.91
N ALA A 463 11.34 31.43 6.88
CA ALA A 463 10.28 30.66 6.25
C ALA A 463 9.65 29.59 7.15
N PHE A 464 10.47 28.97 8.00
CA PHE A 464 10.08 27.86 8.86
C PHE A 464 9.91 28.29 10.33
N ASP A 465 9.83 29.60 10.57
CA ASP A 465 9.50 30.15 11.88
C ASP A 465 8.01 29.88 12.21
N VAL A 466 7.78 29.27 13.37
CA VAL A 466 6.44 28.95 13.90
C VAL A 466 5.61 30.22 14.10
N TRP A 467 6.25 31.37 14.41
CA TRP A 467 5.57 32.65 14.56
C TRP A 467 4.94 33.17 13.27
N TYR A 468 5.47 32.77 12.11
CA TYR A 468 4.85 33.10 10.83
C TYR A 468 3.55 32.32 10.61
N GLY A 469 3.30 31.23 11.34
CA GLY A 469 2.00 30.55 11.37
C GLY A 469 1.72 29.61 10.21
N LEU A 470 2.68 29.36 9.32
CA LEU A 470 2.60 28.31 8.30
C LEU A 470 2.99 26.93 8.84
N PHE A 471 3.88 26.86 9.81
CA PHE A 471 4.29 25.61 10.46
C PHE A 471 3.94 25.64 11.95
N LYS A 472 3.77 24.44 12.52
CA LYS A 472 3.72 24.18 13.95
C LYS A 472 4.89 23.28 14.33
N GLU A 473 5.25 23.29 15.60
CA GLU A 473 6.24 22.39 16.16
C GLU A 473 5.61 21.38 17.13
N THR A 474 6.19 20.19 17.19
CA THR A 474 5.87 19.18 18.21
C THR A 474 6.59 19.51 19.53
N SER A 475 6.36 18.71 20.57
CA SER A 475 7.11 18.82 21.83
C SER A 475 8.63 18.66 21.67
N ASP A 476 9.08 18.03 20.59
CA ASP A 476 10.49 17.82 20.27
C ASP A 476 11.07 18.91 19.35
N HIS A 477 10.36 20.03 19.15
CA HIS A 477 10.72 21.12 18.24
C HIS A 477 10.84 20.71 16.77
N LEU A 478 10.13 19.65 16.37
CA LEU A 478 10.07 19.20 14.98
C LEU A 478 8.89 19.84 14.25
N LEU A 479 9.13 20.32 13.03
CA LEU A 479 8.21 21.12 12.25
C LEU A 479 7.28 20.28 11.37
N TYR A 480 6.01 20.69 11.32
CA TYR A 480 5.01 20.17 10.40
C TYR A 480 4.05 21.26 9.92
N PRO A 481 3.40 21.11 8.76
CA PRO A 481 2.46 22.10 8.26
C PRO A 481 1.34 22.38 9.25
N ASN A 482 1.05 23.65 9.49
CA ASN A 482 -0.04 24.06 10.36
C ASN A 482 -1.40 23.75 9.69
N PRO A 483 -2.26 22.89 10.28
CA PRO A 483 -3.60 22.63 9.76
C PRO A 483 -4.45 23.91 9.64
N GLY A 484 -4.34 24.80 10.62
CA GLY A 484 -5.05 26.08 10.68
C GLY A 484 -4.38 27.24 9.90
N SER A 485 -3.39 26.95 9.05
CA SER A 485 -2.65 28.00 8.31
C SER A 485 -3.55 28.92 7.47
N GLY A 486 -4.67 28.41 6.95
CA GLY A 486 -5.65 29.20 6.18
C GLY A 486 -6.43 30.22 7.01
N MET A 487 -6.46 30.08 8.34
CA MET A 487 -7.06 31.07 9.24
C MET A 487 -6.16 32.30 9.46
N ILE A 488 -4.86 32.15 9.19
CA ILE A 488 -3.86 33.22 9.36
C ILE A 488 -3.55 33.87 8.01
N HIS A 489 -3.35 33.05 6.98
CA HIS A 489 -2.94 33.50 5.65
C HIS A 489 -3.91 33.01 4.58
N GLU A 490 -4.58 33.94 3.89
CA GLU A 490 -5.46 33.60 2.75
C GLU A 490 -4.71 32.86 1.63
N GLN A 491 -3.43 33.20 1.42
CA GLN A 491 -2.57 32.62 0.38
C GLN A 491 -1.68 31.48 0.90
N HIS A 492 -2.02 30.85 2.03
CA HIS A 492 -1.17 29.84 2.66
C HIS A 492 -0.74 28.70 1.72
N ILE A 493 -1.62 28.29 0.80
CA ILE A 493 -1.35 27.22 -0.16
C ILE A 493 -0.25 27.60 -1.16
N GLN A 494 -0.27 28.82 -1.68
CA GLN A 494 0.78 29.33 -2.56
C GLN A 494 2.11 29.46 -1.82
N PHE A 495 2.06 29.89 -0.55
CA PHE A 495 3.24 29.87 0.32
C PHE A 495 3.80 28.46 0.48
N PHE A 496 3.00 27.42 0.77
CA PHE A 496 3.52 26.05 0.88
C PHE A 496 4.21 25.58 -0.39
N HIS A 497 3.66 25.90 -1.56
CA HIS A 497 4.32 25.61 -2.83
C HIS A 497 5.70 26.28 -2.89
N PHE A 498 5.78 27.58 -2.62
CA PHE A 498 7.06 28.29 -2.55
C PHE A 498 8.02 27.68 -1.51
N LEU A 499 7.55 27.37 -0.31
CA LEU A 499 8.36 26.80 0.77
C LEU A 499 8.91 25.42 0.42
N GLY A 500 8.21 24.65 -0.42
CA GLY A 500 8.73 23.40 -0.99
C GLY A 500 9.90 23.61 -1.95
N THR A 501 9.93 24.75 -2.67
CA THR A 501 11.02 25.06 -3.60
C THR A 501 12.34 25.40 -2.89
N LEU A 502 12.31 25.91 -1.65
CA LEU A 502 13.50 26.30 -0.89
C LEU A 502 14.44 25.11 -0.59
N PRO A 503 13.99 24.04 0.09
CA PRO A 503 14.85 22.87 0.32
C PRO A 503 15.19 22.14 -0.99
N ALA A 504 14.31 22.18 -1.99
CA ALA A 504 14.59 21.61 -3.31
C ALA A 504 15.74 22.37 -4.01
N LYS A 505 15.75 23.70 -3.93
CA LYS A 505 16.85 24.55 -4.43
C LYS A 505 18.13 24.32 -3.66
N ALA A 506 18.07 24.24 -2.33
CA ALA A 506 19.22 23.92 -1.49
C ALA A 506 19.85 22.57 -1.90
N MET A 507 19.04 21.51 -2.03
CA MET A 507 19.50 20.20 -2.51
C MET A 507 20.03 20.26 -3.95
N PHE A 508 19.33 20.95 -4.84
CA PHE A 508 19.73 21.08 -6.24
C PHE A 508 21.05 21.79 -6.40
N ASP A 509 21.43 22.73 -5.52
CA ASP A 509 22.73 23.43 -5.54
C ASP A 509 23.80 22.78 -4.64
N GLY A 510 23.41 21.83 -3.78
CA GLY A 510 24.32 21.17 -2.83
C GLY A 510 24.62 22.02 -1.58
N ILE A 511 23.67 22.86 -1.19
CA ILE A 511 23.70 23.67 0.02
C ILE A 511 23.01 22.89 1.14
N LEU A 512 23.68 22.80 2.28
CA LEU A 512 23.14 22.15 3.47
C LEU A 512 22.32 23.18 4.24
N VAL A 513 21.04 22.87 4.42
CA VAL A 513 20.10 23.63 5.26
C VAL A 513 19.61 22.74 6.40
N ASP A 514 19.46 23.31 7.58
CA ASP A 514 19.01 22.59 8.77
C ASP A 514 17.54 22.90 9.02
N ILE A 515 16.65 21.99 8.59
CA ILE A 515 15.21 22.13 8.76
C ILE A 515 14.70 20.88 9.50
N PRO A 516 14.29 21.02 10.77
CA PRO A 516 13.95 19.87 11.60
C PRO A 516 12.52 19.41 11.34
N PHE A 517 12.22 18.83 10.18
CA PHE A 517 10.89 18.31 9.88
C PHE A 517 10.52 17.06 10.70
N THR A 518 9.24 16.92 11.04
CA THR A 518 8.72 15.69 11.65
C THR A 518 8.82 14.51 10.70
N THR A 519 8.99 13.30 11.25
CA THR A 519 9.10 12.07 10.44
C THR A 519 7.81 11.79 9.67
N PHE A 520 6.64 12.00 10.27
CA PHE A 520 5.36 11.82 9.59
C PHE A 520 5.19 12.80 8.42
N PHE A 521 5.71 14.03 8.51
CA PHE A 521 5.69 14.98 7.40
C PHE A 521 6.68 14.58 6.31
N LEU A 522 7.90 14.15 6.66
CA LEU A 522 8.87 13.61 5.70
C LEU A 522 8.33 12.40 4.92
N SER A 523 7.55 11.53 5.57
CA SER A 523 6.85 10.43 4.91
C SER A 523 5.87 10.91 3.83
N LYS A 524 5.25 12.09 3.99
CA LYS A 524 4.39 12.69 2.96
C LYS A 524 5.17 13.09 1.72
N LEU A 525 6.41 13.57 1.89
CA LEU A 525 7.29 13.91 0.77
C LEU A 525 7.72 12.67 -0.02
N LYS A 526 7.79 11.51 0.66
CA LYS A 526 7.96 10.19 0.02
C LYS A 526 6.68 9.64 -0.62
N GLN A 527 5.57 10.37 -0.57
CA GLN A 527 4.23 9.94 -0.97
C GLN A 527 3.75 8.69 -0.20
N ASN A 528 4.26 8.50 1.02
CA ASN A 528 3.87 7.40 1.90
C ASN A 528 2.70 7.81 2.80
N TYR A 529 1.91 6.81 3.17
CA TYR A 529 0.86 6.94 4.17
C TYR A 529 1.41 6.80 5.58
N ASN A 530 0.87 7.56 6.53
CA ASN A 530 1.20 7.43 7.94
C ASN A 530 0.08 6.67 8.64
N TYR A 531 0.46 5.85 9.62
CA TYR A 531 -0.46 4.97 10.36
C TYR A 531 -0.40 5.27 11.87
N LEU A 532 -1.10 4.44 12.67
CA LEU A 532 -1.17 4.58 14.12
C LEU A 532 0.20 4.77 14.78
N ASN A 533 1.21 4.01 14.36
CA ASN A 533 2.54 4.07 14.95
C ASN A 533 3.32 5.35 14.60
N ASP A 534 2.88 6.13 13.61
CA ASP A 534 3.44 7.46 13.34
C ASP A 534 2.86 8.55 14.26
N LEU A 535 1.72 8.28 14.90
CA LEU A 535 1.02 9.24 15.75
C LEU A 535 1.87 9.81 16.90
N PRO A 536 2.75 9.03 17.58
CA PRO A 536 3.66 9.58 18.58
C PRO A 536 4.57 10.70 18.07
N SER A 537 4.91 10.70 16.78
CA SER A 537 5.75 11.76 16.18
C SER A 537 5.00 13.07 15.95
N LEU A 538 3.68 13.07 16.09
CA LEU A 538 2.81 14.25 16.07
C LEU A 538 2.34 14.60 17.50
N ASP A 539 1.71 13.64 18.16
CA ASP A 539 1.06 13.79 19.46
C ASP A 539 1.17 12.48 20.28
N PRO A 540 2.19 12.38 21.17
CA PRO A 540 2.37 11.24 22.06
C PRO A 540 1.20 11.00 23.01
N GLU A 541 0.51 12.06 23.44
CA GLU A 541 -0.59 11.95 24.39
C GLU A 541 -1.84 11.36 23.72
N LEU A 542 -2.16 11.83 22.51
CA LEU A 542 -3.23 11.24 21.71
C LEU A 542 -2.95 9.76 21.41
N TYR A 543 -1.71 9.41 21.06
CA TYR A 543 -1.33 8.01 20.89
C TYR A 543 -1.62 7.18 22.14
N ARG A 544 -1.22 7.65 23.33
CA ARG A 544 -1.50 6.95 24.59
C ARG A 544 -3.00 6.72 24.82
N HIS A 545 -3.85 7.71 24.52
CA HIS A 545 -5.30 7.58 24.66
C HIS A 545 -5.90 6.58 23.66
N VAL A 546 -5.43 6.59 22.43
CA VAL A 546 -5.89 5.68 21.37
C VAL A 546 -5.46 4.23 21.66
N ILE A 547 -4.23 4.01 22.13
CA ILE A 547 -3.75 2.69 22.57
C ILE A 547 -4.49 2.20 23.82
N TYR A 548 -4.84 3.11 24.74
CA TYR A 548 -5.69 2.76 25.87
C TYR A 548 -7.05 2.21 25.44
N LEU A 549 -7.69 2.84 24.43
CA LEU A 549 -8.96 2.34 23.87
C LEU A 549 -8.81 0.94 23.25
N LYS A 550 -7.69 0.68 22.57
CA LYS A 550 -7.41 -0.64 21.96
C LYS A 550 -7.36 -1.75 23.02
N HIS A 551 -6.77 -1.48 24.18
CA HIS A 551 -6.60 -2.45 25.26
C HIS A 551 -7.69 -2.38 26.34
N TYR A 552 -8.73 -1.58 26.13
CA TYR A 552 -9.80 -1.42 27.09
C TYR A 552 -10.59 -2.73 27.25
N LYS A 553 -10.68 -3.22 28.48
CA LYS A 553 -11.34 -4.51 28.80
C LYS A 553 -12.84 -4.36 29.13
N GLY A 554 -13.32 -3.14 29.34
CA GLY A 554 -14.73 -2.85 29.62
C GLY A 554 -15.56 -2.72 28.35
N ASP A 555 -16.81 -2.26 28.49
CA ASP A 555 -17.64 -1.92 27.33
C ASP A 555 -17.31 -0.50 26.84
N ILE A 556 -16.75 -0.39 25.64
CA ILE A 556 -16.40 0.89 25.02
C ILE A 556 -17.63 1.78 24.79
N MET A 557 -18.83 1.19 24.67
CA MET A 557 -20.06 1.98 24.55
C MET A 557 -20.33 2.89 25.75
N GLU A 558 -19.81 2.55 26.94
CA GLU A 558 -19.95 3.37 28.15
C GLU A 558 -19.14 4.68 28.07
N LEU A 559 -18.18 4.76 27.15
CA LEU A 559 -17.35 5.96 26.94
C LEU A 559 -18.05 7.03 26.07
N GLU A 560 -19.26 6.74 25.55
CA GLU A 560 -20.07 7.65 24.73
C GLU A 560 -19.31 8.29 23.56
N LEU A 561 -18.41 7.51 22.95
CA LEU A 561 -17.64 7.93 21.78
C LEU A 561 -18.44 7.71 20.49
N TYR A 562 -18.29 8.64 19.56
CA TYR A 562 -18.88 8.62 18.21
C TYR A 562 -17.79 8.78 17.16
N PHE A 563 -18.09 8.48 15.89
CA PHE A 563 -17.13 8.63 14.78
C PHE A 563 -16.96 10.09 14.34
N VAL A 564 -16.50 10.91 15.28
CA VAL A 564 -16.39 12.36 15.17
C VAL A 564 -15.10 12.81 15.85
N ILE A 565 -14.49 13.85 15.31
CA ILE A 565 -13.29 14.46 15.89
C ILE A 565 -13.51 15.96 16.10
N VAL A 566 -13.02 16.46 17.24
CA VAL A 566 -13.04 17.88 17.56
C VAL A 566 -11.68 18.49 17.25
N ASN A 567 -11.69 19.55 16.45
CA ASN A 567 -10.52 20.35 16.11
C ASN A 567 -10.62 21.68 16.84
N ASN A 568 -9.52 22.11 17.46
CA ASN A 568 -9.46 23.37 18.17
C ASN A 568 -8.28 24.17 17.62
N GLU A 569 -8.55 24.99 16.62
CA GLU A 569 -7.56 25.78 15.91
C GLU A 569 -7.77 27.25 16.27
N TYR A 570 -6.79 27.88 16.92
CA TYR A 570 -6.85 29.29 17.33
C TYR A 570 -8.07 29.68 18.18
N GLY A 571 -8.64 28.73 18.92
CA GLY A 571 -9.82 28.93 19.77
C GLY A 571 -11.15 28.69 19.07
N GLU A 572 -11.14 28.42 17.76
CA GLU A 572 -12.30 27.95 17.01
C GLU A 572 -12.42 26.44 17.14
N GLN A 573 -13.54 25.98 17.71
CA GLN A 573 -13.85 24.56 17.82
C GLN A 573 -14.75 24.13 16.67
N THR A 574 -14.23 23.23 15.83
CA THR A 574 -14.99 22.58 14.77
C THR A 574 -15.13 21.10 15.04
N GLU A 575 -16.28 20.55 14.69
CA GLU A 575 -16.59 19.14 14.86
C GLU A 575 -16.76 18.50 13.48
N GLU A 576 -15.93 17.51 13.17
CA GLU A 576 -15.86 16.86 11.86
C GLU A 576 -16.18 15.37 11.95
N GLU A 577 -17.01 14.88 11.05
CA GLU A 577 -17.34 13.45 10.97
C GLU A 577 -16.19 12.67 10.34
N LEU A 578 -15.77 11.58 10.98
CA LEU A 578 -14.69 10.71 10.48
C LEU A 578 -15.17 9.77 9.35
N LEU A 579 -16.48 9.56 9.27
CA LEU A 579 -17.17 8.81 8.23
C LEU A 579 -18.60 9.34 8.08
N ALA A 580 -19.23 9.10 6.93
CA ALA A 580 -20.56 9.63 6.64
C ALA A 580 -21.61 9.20 7.68
N GLY A 581 -22.24 10.19 8.35
CA GLY A 581 -23.22 9.93 9.41
C GLY A 581 -22.59 9.52 10.74
N GLY A 582 -21.27 9.74 10.90
CA GLY A 582 -20.48 9.31 12.06
C GLY A 582 -20.98 9.85 13.41
N LYS A 583 -21.68 10.99 13.41
CA LYS A 583 -22.35 11.55 14.61
C LYS A 583 -23.39 10.63 15.24
N ASN A 584 -23.96 9.72 14.45
CA ASN A 584 -25.01 8.79 14.92
C ASN A 584 -24.48 7.37 15.16
N ILE A 585 -23.18 7.13 14.92
CA ILE A 585 -22.58 5.81 15.03
C ILE A 585 -21.73 5.76 16.29
N HIS A 586 -22.16 4.94 17.25
CA HIS A 586 -21.42 4.70 18.47
C HIS A 586 -20.16 3.86 18.22
N VAL A 587 -19.09 4.19 18.94
CA VAL A 587 -17.91 3.34 19.02
C VAL A 587 -18.21 2.18 19.98
N THR A 588 -17.93 0.96 19.53
CA THR A 588 -18.17 -0.31 20.23
C THR A 588 -16.89 -1.14 20.21
N ASN A 589 -16.83 -2.21 20.99
CA ASN A 589 -15.71 -3.16 20.98
C ASN A 589 -15.44 -3.78 19.59
N GLU A 590 -16.46 -3.86 18.73
CA GLU A 590 -16.33 -4.43 17.39
C GLU A 590 -15.74 -3.45 16.37
N ASN A 591 -15.98 -2.14 16.55
CA ASN A 591 -15.60 -1.11 15.59
C ASN A 591 -14.50 -0.15 16.10
N VAL A 592 -14.03 -0.30 17.35
CA VAL A 592 -13.01 0.58 17.94
C VAL A 592 -11.73 0.64 17.12
N ILE A 593 -11.28 -0.47 16.53
CA ILE A 593 -10.08 -0.48 15.68
C ILE A 593 -10.26 0.44 14.47
N ILE A 594 -11.46 0.48 13.89
CA ILE A 594 -11.79 1.37 12.77
C ILE A 594 -11.77 2.82 13.25
N PHE A 595 -12.35 3.12 14.41
CA PHE A 595 -12.31 4.45 15.01
C PHE A 595 -10.86 4.94 15.20
N ILE A 596 -10.00 4.11 15.80
CA ILE A 596 -8.57 4.38 16.01
C ILE A 596 -7.85 4.69 14.69
N LEU A 597 -8.07 3.87 13.67
CA LEU A 597 -7.48 4.05 12.35
C LEU A 597 -7.94 5.36 11.70
N LEU A 598 -9.23 5.70 11.80
CA LEU A 598 -9.77 6.93 11.24
C LEU A 598 -9.27 8.19 11.96
N VAL A 599 -9.17 8.16 13.29
CA VAL A 599 -8.58 9.27 14.08
C VAL A 599 -7.12 9.48 13.69
N SER A 600 -6.33 8.41 13.66
CA SER A 600 -4.92 8.45 13.27
C SER A 600 -4.77 8.98 11.84
N ASN A 601 -5.61 8.49 10.93
CA ASN A 601 -5.64 8.91 9.55
C ASN A 601 -5.96 10.41 9.40
N HIS A 602 -6.97 10.87 10.12
CA HIS A 602 -7.40 12.26 10.07
C HIS A 602 -6.27 13.19 10.49
N ARG A 603 -5.66 12.93 11.66
CA ARG A 603 -4.58 13.74 12.24
C ARG A 603 -3.29 13.73 11.41
N LEU A 604 -2.87 12.57 10.91
CA LEU A 604 -1.57 12.43 10.25
C LEU A 604 -1.61 12.65 8.73
N ASN A 605 -2.77 12.48 8.10
CA ASN A 605 -2.88 12.49 6.64
C ASN A 605 -3.88 13.53 6.13
N PHE A 606 -5.09 13.59 6.68
CA PHE A 606 -6.17 14.42 6.13
C PHE A 606 -5.96 15.92 6.39
N GLN A 607 -5.74 16.31 7.64
CA GLN A 607 -5.71 17.72 8.07
C GLN A 607 -4.65 18.58 7.38
N ILE A 608 -3.51 17.98 7.04
CA ILE A 608 -2.38 18.66 6.39
C ILE A 608 -2.24 18.32 4.90
N ARG A 609 -3.24 17.64 4.32
CA ARG A 609 -3.14 17.05 2.97
C ARG A 609 -2.86 18.12 1.92
N GLN A 610 -3.60 19.22 1.95
CA GLN A 610 -3.49 20.28 0.95
C GLN A 610 -2.14 20.99 1.06
N GLN A 611 -1.74 21.38 2.27
CA GLN A 611 -0.46 22.01 2.58
C GLN A 611 0.70 21.12 2.14
N SER A 612 0.67 19.84 2.52
CA SER A 612 1.71 18.85 2.17
C SER A 612 1.79 18.61 0.66
N SER A 613 0.65 18.54 -0.03
CA SER A 613 0.60 18.34 -1.48
C SER A 613 1.21 19.51 -2.24
N HIS A 614 0.92 20.75 -1.81
CA HIS A 614 1.49 21.94 -2.46
C HIS A 614 2.97 22.08 -2.15
N PHE A 615 3.39 21.81 -0.92
CA PHE A 615 4.81 21.75 -0.56
C PHE A 615 5.56 20.72 -1.42
N LEU A 616 5.03 19.50 -1.55
CA LEU A 616 5.62 18.48 -2.41
C LEU A 616 5.65 18.90 -3.88
N SER A 617 4.59 19.54 -4.38
CA SER A 617 4.54 20.06 -5.75
C SER A 617 5.65 21.08 -6.01
N GLY A 618 5.90 22.00 -5.07
CA GLY A 618 7.01 22.96 -5.17
C GLY A 618 8.37 22.27 -5.12
N PHE A 619 8.50 21.27 -4.26
CA PHE A 619 9.71 20.48 -4.14
C PHE A 619 10.08 19.74 -5.43
N GLN A 620 9.09 19.10 -6.06
CA GLN A 620 9.23 18.32 -7.29
C GLN A 620 9.48 19.17 -8.54
N GLN A 621 9.43 20.50 -8.45
CA GLN A 621 9.82 21.36 -9.57
C GLN A 621 11.32 21.20 -9.90
N LEU A 622 12.16 20.96 -8.89
CA LEU A 622 13.60 20.79 -9.06
C LEU A 622 14.09 19.35 -8.89
N ILE A 623 13.53 18.59 -7.94
CA ILE A 623 14.04 17.29 -7.48
C ILE A 623 13.21 16.11 -7.97
#